data_AF-A0A1F5FVD9-F1
#
_entry.id   AF-A0A1F5FVD9-F1
#
_cell.length_a   1.000
_cell.length_b   1.000
_cell.length_c   1.000
_cell.angle_alpha   90.00
_cell.angle_beta   90.00
_cell.angle_gamma   90.00
#
_symmetry.space_group_name_H-M   'P 1'
#
loop_
_entity.id
_entity.type
_entity.pdbx_description
1 polymer ?
#
loop_
_entity_poly.entity_id
_entity_poly.type
_entity_poly.pdbx_seq_one_letter_code
_entity_poly.pdbx_strand_id
1 'polypeptide(L)'
;MKGGALIVKDSGQNGYDFFINMDNVYLKTEIKGTTNKDPRLIESQFKFGMVLLGLSCINSFEKTEKETEESGGSIFDKISAFAKAVSPVLIPMISNLGELEIEE
;
A
#
# COMPACT_ATOMS: atom_id res chain seq x y z
N MET A 1 -3.13 8.56 -12.34
CA MET A 1 -3.32 8.91 -10.91
C MET A 1 -2.15 9.76 -10.43
N LYS A 2 -2.25 11.10 -10.44
CA LYS A 2 -1.18 11.94 -9.85
C LYS A 2 -1.24 11.83 -8.32
N GLY A 3 -0.21 11.24 -7.71
CA GLY A 3 -0.06 11.12 -6.26
C GLY A 3 -0.86 10.00 -5.58
N GLY A 4 -1.55 9.13 -6.32
CA GLY A 4 -2.17 7.91 -5.76
C GLY A 4 -1.18 6.74 -5.72
N ALA A 5 -1.32 5.83 -4.76
CA ALA A 5 -0.48 4.64 -4.64
C ALA A 5 -1.26 3.35 -4.94
N LEU A 6 -2.47 3.23 -4.36
CA LEU A 6 -3.36 2.08 -4.51
C LEU A 6 -4.78 2.56 -4.77
N ILE A 7 -5.48 1.86 -5.66
CA ILE A 7 -6.94 1.84 -5.75
C ILE A 7 -7.39 0.39 -5.58
N VAL A 8 -8.41 0.20 -4.77
CA VAL A 8 -9.09 -1.09 -4.60
C VAL A 8 -10.49 -0.95 -5.17
N LYS A 9 -10.98 -2.00 -5.85
CA LYS A 9 -12.36 -2.09 -6.30
C LYS A 9 -12.93 -3.45 -5.93
N ASP A 10 -14.22 -3.49 -5.64
CA ASP A 10 -14.98 -4.73 -5.59
C ASP A 10 -15.01 -5.34 -7.01
N SER A 11 -14.60 -6.60 -7.15
CA SER A 11 -14.66 -7.33 -8.43
C SER A 11 -16.00 -8.05 -8.63
N GLY A 12 -16.92 -7.98 -7.66
CA GLY A 12 -18.01 -8.93 -7.50
C GLY A 12 -17.47 -10.31 -7.08
N GLN A 13 -18.37 -11.24 -6.76
CA GLN A 13 -18.03 -12.62 -6.37
C GLN A 13 -17.03 -12.74 -5.19
N ASN A 14 -17.18 -11.91 -4.15
CA ASN A 14 -16.28 -11.91 -2.97
C ASN A 14 -14.79 -11.67 -3.31
N GLY A 15 -14.51 -10.97 -4.40
CA GLY A 15 -13.15 -10.63 -4.81
C GLY A 15 -12.87 -9.14 -4.78
N TYR A 16 -11.58 -8.80 -4.78
CA TYR A 16 -11.10 -7.43 -4.84
C TYR A 16 -10.02 -7.29 -5.90
N ASP A 17 -10.14 -6.25 -6.72
CA ASP A 17 -9.12 -5.87 -7.70
C ASP A 17 -8.21 -4.77 -7.13
N PHE A 18 -6.89 -4.98 -7.21
CA PHE A 18 -5.88 -4.06 -6.71
C PHE A 18 -5.12 -3.40 -7.86
N PHE A 19 -5.25 -2.08 -7.99
CA PHE A 19 -4.56 -1.27 -8.97
C PHE A 19 -3.41 -0.52 -8.30
N ILE A 20 -2.19 -1.01 -8.48
CA ILE A 20 -0.97 -0.39 -7.93
C ILE A 20 -0.41 0.63 -8.93
N ASN A 21 -0.14 1.84 -8.47
CA ASN A 21 0.56 2.84 -9.27
C ASN A 21 2.07 2.58 -9.23
N MET A 22 2.57 1.75 -10.15
CA MET A 22 4.01 1.50 -10.32
C MET A 22 4.78 2.73 -10.83
N ASP A 23 4.07 3.75 -11.32
CA ASP A 23 4.65 5.04 -11.72
C ASP A 23 4.67 6.08 -10.59
N ASN A 24 4.42 5.66 -9.34
CA ASN A 24 4.35 6.55 -8.19
C ASN A 24 5.67 7.32 -7.98
N VAL A 25 5.56 8.61 -7.67
CA VAL A 25 6.73 9.50 -7.51
C VAL A 25 7.64 9.05 -6.37
N TYR A 26 7.10 8.54 -5.28
CA TYR A 26 7.87 8.08 -4.13
C TYR A 26 8.61 6.78 -4.46
N LEU A 27 7.95 5.82 -5.14
CA LEU A 27 8.65 4.63 -5.67
C LEU A 27 9.81 5.01 -6.60
N LYS A 28 9.57 5.94 -7.54
CA LYS A 28 10.61 6.41 -8.45
C LYS A 28 11.76 7.13 -7.73
N THR A 29 11.46 7.86 -6.65
CA THR A 29 12.49 8.49 -5.81
C THR A 29 13.34 7.45 -5.12
N GLU A 30 12.73 6.41 -4.54
CA GLU A 30 13.44 5.32 -3.86
C GLU A 30 14.34 4.52 -4.81
N ILE A 31 13.84 4.19 -6.01
CA ILE A 31 14.64 3.52 -7.06
C ILE A 31 15.83 4.38 -7.47
N LYS A 32 15.66 5.70 -7.59
CA LYS A 32 16.76 6.61 -7.94
C LYS A 32 17.76 6.81 -6.80
N GLY A 33 17.28 6.82 -5.56
CA GLY A 33 18.10 7.00 -4.36
C GLY A 33 18.89 5.75 -3.96
N THR A 34 18.41 4.57 -4.36
CA THR A 34 19.01 3.28 -3.99
C THR A 34 19.85 2.74 -5.14
N THR A 35 21.18 2.81 -5.03
CA THR A 35 22.09 2.34 -6.08
C THR A 35 22.61 0.92 -5.88
N ASN A 36 22.42 0.35 -4.68
CA ASN A 36 22.96 -0.95 -4.27
C ASN A 36 21.94 -2.09 -4.27
N LYS A 37 20.67 -1.83 -4.62
CA LYS A 37 19.62 -2.86 -4.72
C LYS A 37 19.10 -2.93 -6.16
N ASP A 38 18.69 -4.12 -6.57
CA ASP A 38 18.00 -4.31 -7.85
C ASP A 38 16.67 -3.53 -7.83
N PRO A 39 16.41 -2.62 -8.79
CA PRO A 39 15.15 -1.88 -8.88
C PRO A 39 13.91 -2.78 -8.84
N ARG A 40 14.00 -4.00 -9.39
CA ARG A 40 12.89 -4.98 -9.39
C ARG A 40 12.52 -5.44 -7.99
N LEU A 41 13.48 -5.46 -7.06
CA LEU A 41 13.22 -5.77 -5.66
C LEU A 41 12.41 -4.65 -4.99
N ILE A 42 12.79 -3.39 -5.24
CA ILE A 42 12.10 -2.22 -4.70
C ILE A 42 10.67 -2.13 -5.26
N GLU A 43 10.50 -2.37 -6.56
CA GLU A 43 9.20 -2.46 -7.21
C GLU A 43 8.34 -3.58 -6.61
N SER A 44 8.93 -4.74 -6.34
CA SER A 44 8.23 -5.87 -5.71
C SER A 44 7.80 -5.54 -4.28
N GLN A 45 8.66 -4.92 -3.47
CA GLN A 45 8.34 -4.46 -2.13
C GLN A 45 7.18 -3.47 -2.15
N PHE A 46 7.18 -2.52 -3.09
CA PHE A 46 6.10 -1.54 -3.23
C PHE A 46 4.79 -2.23 -3.63
N LYS A 47 4.84 -3.08 -4.66
CA LYS A 47 3.68 -3.79 -5.19
C LYS A 47 3.03 -4.66 -4.12
N PHE A 48 3.80 -5.57 -3.52
CA PHE A 48 3.27 -6.51 -2.55
C PHE A 48 2.92 -5.83 -1.22
N GLY A 49 3.71 -4.84 -0.78
CA GLY A 49 3.41 -4.06 0.41
C GLY A 49 2.08 -3.30 0.30
N MET A 50 1.79 -2.71 -0.86
CA MET A 50 0.50 -2.04 -1.10
C MET A 50 -0.67 -3.03 -1.15
N VAL A 51 -0.49 -4.22 -1.76
CA VAL A 51 -1.53 -5.27 -1.76
C VAL A 51 -1.83 -5.73 -0.33
N LEU A 52 -0.80 -6.01 0.48
CA LEU A 52 -0.97 -6.43 1.86
C LEU A 52 -1.67 -5.35 2.69
N LEU A 53 -1.26 -4.09 2.55
CA LEU A 53 -1.91 -2.95 3.20
C LEU A 53 -3.40 -2.87 2.84
N GLY A 54 -3.73 -2.95 1.54
CA GLY A 54 -5.11 -2.94 1.07
C GLY A 54 -5.94 -4.09 1.65
N LEU A 55 -5.39 -5.31 1.66
CA LEU A 55 -6.05 -6.49 2.22
C LEU A 55 -6.27 -6.37 3.73
N SER A 56 -5.28 -5.87 4.48
CA SER A 56 -5.40 -5.61 5.91
C SER A 56 -6.49 -4.58 6.21
N CYS A 57 -6.58 -3.51 5.42
CA CYS A 57 -7.63 -2.51 5.57
C CYS A 57 -9.02 -3.10 5.29
N ILE A 58 -9.20 -3.85 4.18
CA ILE A 58 -10.46 -4.54 3.88
C ILE A 58 -10.90 -5.40 5.07
N ASN A 59 -10.03 -6.31 5.51
CA ASN A 59 -10.33 -7.22 6.62
C ASN A 59 -10.58 -6.49 7.96
N SER A 60 -9.99 -5.30 8.16
CA SER A 60 -10.26 -4.47 9.33
C SER A 60 -11.63 -3.82 9.25
N PHE A 61 -12.00 -3.26 8.10
CA PHE A 61 -13.23 -2.48 7.94
C PHE A 61 -14.46 -3.35 7.67
N GLU A 62 -14.35 -4.50 7.01
CA GLU A 62 -15.45 -5.48 6.89
C GLU A 62 -15.96 -5.95 8.26
N LYS A 63 -15.07 -5.99 9.26
CA LYS A 63 -15.44 -6.29 10.66
C LYS A 63 -16.21 -5.14 11.32
N THR A 64 -16.00 -3.91 10.88
CA THR A 64 -16.56 -2.69 11.49
C THR A 64 -17.80 -2.17 10.76
N GLU A 65 -17.92 -2.33 9.44
CA GLU A 65 -19.10 -1.87 8.67
C GLU A 65 -20.38 -2.66 8.99
N LYS A 66 -20.29 -3.82 9.64
CA LYS A 66 -21.47 -4.47 10.26
C LYS A 66 -22.12 -3.63 11.37
N GLU A 67 -21.45 -2.58 11.85
CA GLU A 67 -21.86 -1.81 13.03
C GLU A 67 -22.24 -0.35 12.72
N THR A 68 -22.02 0.20 11.52
CA THR A 68 -22.34 1.63 11.26
C THR A 68 -22.51 1.96 9.76
N GLU A 69 -23.77 2.05 9.28
CA GLU A 69 -24.10 2.34 7.87
C GLU A 69 -24.04 3.83 7.47
N GLU A 70 -23.70 4.79 8.36
CA GLU A 70 -24.01 6.21 8.10
C GLU A 70 -22.84 7.20 7.99
N SER A 71 -21.56 6.79 7.92
CA SER A 71 -20.45 7.77 7.87
C SER A 71 -19.53 7.66 6.65
N GLY A 72 -19.92 8.40 5.60
CA GLY A 72 -19.06 9.22 4.72
C GLY A 72 -17.83 8.55 4.08
N GLY A 73 -17.97 8.16 2.81
CA GLY A 73 -16.90 7.69 1.92
C GLY A 73 -16.80 6.17 1.85
N SER A 74 -16.63 5.63 0.63
CA SER A 74 -16.45 4.19 0.45
C SER A 74 -15.20 3.73 1.21
N ILE A 75 -15.23 2.53 1.80
CA ILE A 75 -14.04 1.84 2.32
C ILE A 75 -12.84 1.94 1.34
N PHE A 76 -13.09 1.87 0.04
CA PHE A 76 -12.07 1.99 -1.00
C PHE A 76 -11.43 3.38 -1.05
N ASP A 77 -12.18 4.45 -0.78
CA ASP A 77 -11.66 5.81 -0.70
C ASP A 77 -10.75 5.96 0.52
N LYS A 78 -11.14 5.37 1.66
CA LYS A 78 -10.34 5.34 2.89
C LYS A 78 -9.02 4.60 2.66
N ILE A 79 -9.08 3.44 2.00
CA ILE A 79 -7.88 2.67 1.60
C ILE A 79 -6.99 3.49 0.67
N SER A 80 -7.56 4.16 -0.33
CA SER A 80 -6.77 4.95 -1.27
C SER A 80 -6.08 6.15 -0.60
N ALA A 81 -6.80 6.84 0.29
CA ALA A 81 -6.25 7.94 1.09
C ALA A 81 -5.11 7.47 2.00
N PHE A 82 -5.29 6.33 2.68
CA PHE A 82 -4.26 5.76 3.54
C PHE A 82 -3.03 5.29 2.75
N ALA A 83 -3.22 4.56 1.65
CA ALA A 83 -2.11 4.12 0.81
C ALA A 83 -1.31 5.30 0.23
N LYS A 84 -1.98 6.40 -0.12
CA LYS A 84 -1.32 7.64 -0.53
C LYS A 84 -0.45 8.20 0.60
N ALA A 85 -0.96 8.26 1.83
CA ALA A 85 -0.23 8.74 3.00
C ALA A 85 0.98 7.88 3.34
N VAL A 86 0.88 6.56 3.16
CA VAL A 86 1.94 5.59 3.49
C VAL A 86 2.99 5.47 2.38
N SER A 87 2.66 5.78 1.13
CA SER A 87 3.59 5.62 0.00
C SER A 87 4.99 6.24 0.13
N PRO A 88 5.20 7.41 0.78
CA PRO A 88 6.53 7.98 0.99
C PRO A 88 7.39 7.19 1.97
N VAL A 89 6.77 6.40 2.85
CA VAL A 89 7.46 5.72 3.97
C VAL A 89 7.46 4.21 3.85
N LEU A 90 6.67 3.61 2.95
CA LEU A 90 6.56 2.16 2.81
C LEU A 90 7.92 1.49 2.55
N ILE A 91 8.66 1.97 1.55
CA ILE A 91 9.95 1.36 1.16
C ILE A 91 11.05 1.63 2.18
N PRO A 92 11.24 2.87 2.68
CA PRO A 92 12.19 3.10 3.77
C PRO A 92 11.91 2.23 4.99
N MET A 93 10.64 2.06 5.35
CA MET A 93 10.23 1.21 6.47
C MET A 93 10.59 -0.25 6.23
N ILE A 94 10.24 -0.82 5.07
CA ILE A 94 10.56 -2.22 4.75
C ILE A 94 12.08 -2.43 4.71
N SER A 95 12.83 -1.50 4.14
CA SER A 95 14.30 -1.63 4.05
C SER A 95 14.95 -1.57 5.42
N ASN A 96 14.62 -0.56 6.23
CA ASN A 96 15.24 -0.38 7.53
C ASN A 96 14.87 -1.52 8.50
N LEU A 97 13.60 -1.93 8.53
CA LEU A 97 13.17 -3.04 9.38
C LEU A 97 13.71 -4.40 8.93
N GLY A 98 13.93 -4.58 7.62
CA GLY A 98 14.50 -5.80 7.06
C GLY A 98 16.01 -5.93 7.28
N GLU A 99 16.70 -4.84 7.60
CA GLU A 99 18.13 -4.78 7.89
C GLU A 99 18.43 -4.76 9.40
N LEU A 100 17.41 -4.79 10.26
CA LEU A 100 17.61 -4.87 11.71
C LEU A 100 18.24 -6.22 12.09
N GLU A 101 19.40 -6.13 12.73
CA GLU A 101 20.05 -7.24 13.42
C GLU A 101 19.85 -7.07 14.94
N ILE A 102 19.83 -8.18 15.68
CA ILE A 102 19.74 -8.12 17.15
C ILE A 102 21.07 -7.59 17.66
N GLU A 103 21.06 -6.46 18.36
CA GLU A 103 22.21 -6.00 19.15
C GLU A 103 22.47 -7.02 20.27
N GLU A 104 23.68 -7.58 20.32
CA GLU A 104 24.13 -8.50 21.40
C GLU A 104 24.20 -7.82 22.77
#